data_AF-A0A2M7C553-F1
#
_entry.id   AF-A0A2M7C553-F1
#
_cell.length_a   1.000
_cell.length_b   1.000
_cell.length_c   1.000
_cell.angle_alpha   90.00
_cell.angle_beta   90.00
_cell.angle_gamma   90.00
#
_symmetry.space_group_name_H-M   'P 1'
#
loop_
_entity.id
_entity.type
_entity.pdbx_description
1 polymer ?
#
loop_
_entity_poly.entity_id
_entity_poly.type
_entity_poly.pdbx_seq_one_letter_code
_entity_poly.pdbx_strand_id
1 'polypeptide(L)'
;MILTEAPLLMKKAISGKGIEPFLQNGNDFINDSLIWELIEKNKNPGKKRVRAIIAKSLEIKRLEPEETAALINVTDRDLLDEMNRAALAVKKKVYDNRIVTFAPLYLSNLCVNNCLYCAFRKNNPDEKRRQLTLKETEEEAKALVATGHKRVIVVYGEHPSSGIDYMTDTINTIYSVKIRHGQIRRVNVNAAPMTVKDLKKLKKAGIGTYQVFQETYHHETYAKMHPSGPKSDYRWRLYALHRAQKAGIDDVAIGALFGLYDWRFEVMGLLYHTIDLEKHFNNIGPHTISFPRLEPASGSNLSETSNYRVRDEDFLKLISIIRLSVPYTGMIITARETARIRRKSLELGVTQTDASTKIGIGAYSDRYSKQEAEKQQFMLGDTRSLDEVIGEFAGMGYIVSFCTAGYRCGRTGECIMNLLKKGEEKWFCKMNAVLTFREWLDDYASASTKKKGEIIIDKEINEIKTQKPELFKKFMAQYVKTVNGHRDIYF
;
A
#
# COMPACT_ATOMS: atom_id res chain seq x y z
N MET A 1 -2.11 8.17 37.63
CA MET A 1 -3.36 7.42 37.94
C MET A 1 -4.57 8.00 37.18
N ILE A 2 -4.46 8.20 35.85
CA ILE A 2 -5.51 8.77 34.96
C ILE A 2 -5.77 7.83 33.74
N LEU A 3 -5.28 6.59 33.78
CA LEU A 3 -5.23 5.69 32.60
C LEU A 3 -6.37 4.66 32.51
N THR A 4 -7.34 4.68 33.43
CA THR A 4 -8.35 3.62 33.54
C THR A 4 -9.67 3.93 32.81
N GLU A 5 -10.04 5.20 32.59
CA GLU A 5 -11.36 5.56 32.00
C GLU A 5 -11.34 5.79 30.47
N ALA A 6 -10.24 6.28 29.90
CA ALA A 6 -10.16 6.62 28.48
C ALA A 6 -10.46 5.45 27.50
N PRO A 7 -10.03 4.20 27.75
CA PRO A 7 -10.31 3.08 26.84
C PRO A 7 -11.80 2.68 26.81
N LEU A 8 -12.48 2.78 27.96
CA LEU A 8 -13.91 2.48 28.10
C LEU A 8 -14.78 3.55 27.42
N LEU A 9 -14.38 4.81 27.50
CA LEU A 9 -15.02 5.94 26.81
C LEU A 9 -14.85 5.83 25.27
N MET A 10 -13.68 5.42 24.79
CA MET A 10 -13.48 5.15 23.35
C MET A 10 -14.38 4.01 22.85
N LYS A 11 -14.47 2.88 23.58
CA LYS A 11 -15.29 1.74 23.15
C LYS A 11 -16.79 2.08 23.09
N LYS A 12 -17.32 2.87 24.03
CA LYS A 12 -18.72 3.33 24.05
C LYS A 12 -19.06 4.34 22.94
N ALA A 13 -18.08 5.08 22.41
CA ALA A 13 -18.31 6.06 21.35
C ALA A 13 -18.34 5.45 19.93
N ILE A 14 -17.87 4.20 19.77
CA ILE A 14 -17.47 3.63 18.48
C ILE A 14 -18.44 2.56 17.93
N SER A 15 -19.24 1.89 18.78
CA SER A 15 -20.03 0.74 18.31
C SER A 15 -21.18 1.14 17.38
N GLY A 16 -21.15 0.67 16.14
CA GLY A 16 -22.26 0.62 15.19
C GLY A 16 -22.58 1.90 14.42
N LYS A 17 -22.23 3.09 14.93
CA LYS A 17 -22.66 4.35 14.29
C LYS A 17 -22.01 4.58 12.92
N GLY A 18 -22.84 4.66 11.89
CA GLY A 18 -22.48 5.09 10.54
C GLY A 18 -22.03 3.97 9.60
N ILE A 19 -22.18 2.70 9.99
CA ILE A 19 -21.96 1.55 9.10
C ILE A 19 -23.27 0.95 8.57
N GLU A 20 -24.41 1.29 9.17
CA GLU A 20 -25.74 0.76 8.84
C GLU A 20 -26.08 0.85 7.34
N PRO A 21 -25.71 1.94 6.62
CA PRO A 21 -25.97 2.03 5.18
C PRO A 21 -25.23 1.00 4.31
N PHE A 22 -24.22 0.32 4.85
CA PHE A 22 -23.38 -0.63 4.11
C PHE A 22 -23.69 -2.09 4.44
N LEU A 23 -24.51 -2.35 5.46
CA LEU A 23 -24.84 -3.71 5.89
C LEU A 23 -25.81 -4.39 4.90
N GLN A 24 -25.60 -5.68 4.69
CA GLN A 24 -26.44 -6.52 3.84
C GLN A 24 -27.44 -7.27 4.72
N ASN A 25 -28.67 -6.77 4.83
CA ASN A 25 -29.69 -7.31 5.72
C ASN A 25 -29.21 -7.45 7.19
N GLY A 26 -28.45 -6.45 7.66
CA GLY A 26 -27.88 -6.43 9.01
C GLY A 26 -26.57 -7.23 9.18
N ASN A 27 -26.13 -7.95 8.15
CA ASN A 27 -24.86 -8.66 8.12
C ASN A 27 -23.76 -7.85 7.42
N ASP A 28 -22.51 -8.17 7.71
CA ASP A 28 -21.39 -7.66 6.93
C ASP A 28 -21.19 -8.44 5.62
N PHE A 29 -20.37 -7.91 4.71
CA PHE A 29 -20.18 -8.48 3.37
C PHE A 29 -19.25 -9.70 3.32
N ILE A 30 -18.69 -10.13 4.46
CA ILE A 30 -17.83 -11.31 4.55
C ILE A 30 -18.67 -12.48 5.08
N ASN A 31 -18.75 -13.55 4.29
CA ASN A 31 -19.41 -14.78 4.69
C ASN A 31 -18.38 -15.91 4.70
N ASP A 32 -17.96 -16.30 5.91
CA ASP A 32 -16.88 -17.28 6.13
C ASP A 32 -17.20 -18.63 5.46
N SER A 33 -18.43 -19.12 5.63
CA SER A 33 -18.88 -20.39 5.04
C SER A 33 -18.91 -20.35 3.52
N LEU A 34 -19.43 -19.26 2.94
CA LEU A 34 -19.50 -19.10 1.48
C LEU A 34 -18.09 -19.02 0.86
N ILE A 35 -17.15 -18.32 1.50
CA ILE A 35 -15.77 -18.25 1.02
C ILE A 35 -15.16 -19.66 0.93
N TRP A 36 -15.31 -20.46 1.99
CA TRP A 36 -14.80 -21.83 1.99
C TRP A 36 -15.55 -22.74 1.01
N GLU A 37 -16.88 -22.63 0.91
CA GLU A 37 -17.67 -23.34 -0.10
C GLU A 37 -17.15 -23.07 -1.52
N LEU A 38 -16.90 -21.80 -1.85
CA LEU A 38 -16.38 -21.41 -3.17
C LEU A 38 -14.97 -21.96 -3.41
N ILE A 39 -14.08 -21.89 -2.43
CA ILE A 39 -12.73 -22.46 -2.55
C ILE A 39 -12.81 -23.97 -2.78
N GLU A 40 -13.66 -24.67 -2.05
CA GLU A 40 -13.83 -26.12 -2.13
C GLU A 40 -14.48 -26.57 -3.45
N LYS A 41 -15.56 -25.92 -3.86
CA LYS A 41 -16.29 -26.18 -5.12
C LYS A 41 -15.41 -25.98 -6.37
N ASN A 42 -14.37 -25.14 -6.27
CA ASN A 42 -13.49 -24.79 -7.39
C ASN A 42 -12.12 -25.50 -7.36
N LYS A 43 -11.99 -26.61 -6.62
CA LYS A 43 -10.81 -27.48 -6.66
C LYS A 43 -10.57 -28.06 -8.06
N ASN A 44 -9.29 -28.29 -8.38
CA ASN A 44 -8.84 -28.90 -9.63
C ASN A 44 -9.45 -28.27 -10.89
N PRO A 45 -9.34 -26.94 -11.08
CA PRO A 45 -9.95 -26.26 -12.22
C PRO A 45 -9.35 -26.76 -13.54
N GLY A 46 -10.21 -27.04 -14.52
CA GLY A 46 -9.74 -27.47 -15.85
C GLY A 46 -8.94 -26.38 -16.57
N LYS A 47 -7.90 -26.77 -17.32
CA LYS A 47 -6.98 -25.85 -18.04
C LYS A 47 -7.71 -24.82 -18.90
N LYS A 48 -8.77 -25.24 -19.63
CA LYS A 48 -9.59 -24.35 -20.47
C LYS A 48 -10.26 -23.23 -19.65
N ARG A 49 -10.76 -23.56 -18.45
CA ARG A 49 -11.40 -22.58 -17.56
C ARG A 49 -10.39 -21.57 -17.03
N VAL A 50 -9.22 -22.02 -16.58
CA VAL A 50 -8.15 -21.14 -16.09
C VAL A 50 -7.70 -20.16 -17.18
N ARG A 51 -7.52 -20.63 -18.42
CA ARG A 51 -7.16 -19.77 -19.55
C ARG A 51 -8.24 -18.75 -19.90
N ALA A 52 -9.52 -19.11 -19.77
CA ALA A 52 -10.61 -18.14 -19.95
C ALA A 52 -10.61 -17.05 -18.87
N ILE A 53 -10.33 -17.42 -17.61
CA ILE A 53 -10.18 -16.47 -16.49
C ILE A 53 -8.99 -15.52 -16.73
N ILE A 54 -7.86 -16.06 -17.21
CA ILE A 54 -6.69 -15.26 -17.61
C ILE A 54 -7.05 -14.29 -18.73
N ALA A 55 -7.77 -14.73 -19.77
CA ALA A 55 -8.19 -13.89 -20.87
C ALA A 55 -9.07 -12.71 -20.40
N LYS A 56 -10.04 -12.96 -19.51
CA LYS A 56 -10.85 -11.90 -18.88
C LYS A 56 -9.99 -10.88 -18.13
N SER A 57 -8.98 -11.34 -17.38
CA SER A 57 -8.07 -10.46 -16.65
C SER A 57 -7.23 -9.57 -17.59
N LEU A 58 -6.80 -10.10 -18.73
CA LEU A 58 -6.06 -9.35 -19.76
C LEU A 58 -6.89 -8.24 -20.42
N GLU A 59 -8.22 -8.33 -20.36
CA GLU A 59 -9.16 -7.27 -20.74
C GLU A 59 -9.32 -6.19 -19.65
N ILE A 60 -8.59 -6.28 -18.52
CA ILE A 60 -8.66 -5.35 -17.38
C ILE A 60 -10.04 -5.38 -16.70
N LYS A 61 -10.66 -6.57 -16.65
CA LYS A 61 -11.92 -6.81 -15.95
C LYS A 61 -11.67 -7.51 -14.62
N ARG A 62 -12.33 -7.04 -13.55
CA ARG A 62 -12.31 -7.70 -12.22
C ARG A 62 -12.87 -9.12 -12.36
N LEU A 63 -12.25 -10.07 -11.67
CA LEU A 63 -12.75 -11.43 -11.57
C LEU A 63 -13.91 -11.54 -10.57
N GLU A 64 -14.79 -12.49 -10.81
CA GLU A 64 -15.82 -12.89 -9.87
C GLU A 64 -15.27 -13.86 -8.81
N PRO A 65 -15.96 -14.03 -7.66
CA PRO A 65 -15.49 -14.91 -6.58
C PRO A 65 -15.17 -16.35 -7.02
N GLU A 66 -16.02 -16.98 -7.84
CA GLU A 66 -15.75 -18.34 -8.35
C GLU A 66 -14.50 -18.42 -9.25
N GLU A 67 -14.20 -17.36 -10.00
CA GLU A 67 -13.03 -17.31 -10.89
C GLU A 67 -11.74 -17.15 -10.06
N THR A 68 -11.77 -16.29 -9.03
CA THR A 68 -10.63 -16.14 -8.10
C THR A 68 -10.40 -17.41 -7.29
N ALA A 69 -11.48 -18.06 -6.81
CA ALA A 69 -11.41 -19.36 -6.15
C ALA A 69 -10.81 -20.45 -7.05
N ALA A 70 -11.10 -20.43 -8.35
CA ALA A 70 -10.43 -21.33 -9.30
C ALA A 70 -8.93 -21.05 -9.39
N LEU A 71 -8.48 -19.79 -9.53
CA LEU A 71 -7.05 -19.45 -9.58
C LEU A 71 -6.30 -19.84 -8.29
N ILE A 72 -6.94 -19.69 -7.13
CA ILE A 72 -6.43 -20.17 -5.83
C ILE A 72 -6.08 -21.66 -5.89
N ASN A 73 -6.93 -22.46 -6.54
CA ASN A 73 -6.79 -23.91 -6.60
C ASN A 73 -5.86 -24.43 -7.72
N VAL A 74 -5.23 -23.55 -8.50
CA VAL A 74 -4.27 -23.97 -9.54
C VAL A 74 -2.98 -24.49 -8.91
N THR A 75 -2.60 -25.72 -9.21
CA THR A 75 -1.35 -26.37 -8.76
C THR A 75 -0.44 -26.82 -9.91
N ASP A 76 -0.99 -26.89 -11.14
CA ASP A 76 -0.25 -27.21 -12.37
C ASP A 76 0.79 -26.12 -12.67
N ARG A 77 2.05 -26.53 -12.85
CA ARG A 77 3.19 -25.61 -12.99
C ARG A 77 3.10 -24.75 -14.26
N ASP A 78 2.64 -25.33 -15.36
CA ASP A 78 2.51 -24.60 -16.63
C ASP A 78 1.43 -23.52 -16.52
N LEU A 79 0.30 -23.85 -15.89
CA LEU A 79 -0.75 -22.85 -15.62
C LEU A 79 -0.28 -21.75 -14.66
N LEU A 80 0.53 -22.09 -13.63
CA LEU A 80 1.10 -21.08 -12.74
C LEU A 80 2.03 -20.12 -13.49
N ASP A 81 2.84 -20.62 -14.42
CA ASP A 81 3.66 -19.78 -15.29
C ASP A 81 2.81 -18.90 -16.22
N GLU A 82 1.77 -19.47 -16.83
CA GLU A 82 0.79 -18.70 -17.62
C GLU A 82 0.14 -17.57 -16.78
N MET A 83 -0.23 -17.86 -15.54
CA MET A 83 -0.79 -16.87 -14.60
C MET A 83 0.22 -15.76 -14.29
N ASN A 84 1.48 -16.10 -14.02
CA ASN A 84 2.53 -15.13 -13.72
C ASN A 84 2.80 -14.20 -14.91
N ARG A 85 2.92 -14.77 -16.12
CA ARG A 85 3.08 -13.98 -17.36
C ARG A 85 1.87 -13.08 -17.62
N ALA A 86 0.66 -13.58 -17.37
CA ALA A 86 -0.56 -12.79 -17.49
C ALA A 86 -0.61 -11.64 -16.47
N ALA A 87 -0.22 -11.89 -15.22
CA ALA A 87 -0.16 -10.87 -14.18
C ALA A 87 0.81 -9.73 -14.57
N LEU A 88 1.98 -10.06 -15.10
CA LEU A 88 2.92 -9.08 -15.66
C LEU A 88 2.32 -8.30 -16.83
N ALA A 89 1.64 -8.98 -17.75
CA ALA A 89 1.02 -8.35 -18.91
C ALA A 89 -0.09 -7.38 -18.50
N VAL A 90 -0.94 -7.76 -17.54
CA VAL A 90 -1.95 -6.87 -16.93
C VAL A 90 -1.27 -5.66 -16.29
N LYS A 91 -0.22 -5.88 -15.49
CA LYS A 91 0.55 -4.78 -14.89
C LYS A 91 1.11 -3.84 -15.94
N LYS A 92 1.71 -4.35 -17.03
CA LYS A 92 2.25 -3.52 -18.12
C LYS A 92 1.15 -2.76 -18.86
N LYS A 93 -0.03 -3.37 -19.05
CA LYS A 93 -1.17 -2.71 -19.71
C LYS A 93 -1.71 -1.52 -18.90
N VAL A 94 -1.69 -1.58 -17.57
CA VAL A 94 -2.24 -0.52 -16.69
C VAL A 94 -1.16 0.45 -16.18
N TYR A 95 0.01 -0.08 -15.82
CA TYR A 95 1.07 0.62 -15.08
C TYR A 95 2.44 0.58 -15.77
N ASP A 96 2.53 0.05 -16.99
CA ASP A 96 3.78 -0.05 -17.76
C ASP A 96 4.92 -0.76 -17.00
N ASN A 97 6.18 -0.37 -17.15
CA ASN A 97 7.33 -0.78 -16.34
C ASN A 97 7.58 0.15 -15.13
N ARG A 98 6.63 1.02 -14.79
CA ARG A 98 6.77 1.98 -13.69
C ARG A 98 6.64 1.34 -12.32
N ILE A 99 7.51 1.71 -11.39
CA ILE A 99 7.41 1.40 -9.95
C ILE A 99 7.40 2.69 -9.14
N VAL A 100 6.48 2.84 -8.20
CA VAL A 100 6.43 4.00 -7.29
C VAL A 100 7.14 3.66 -6.00
N THR A 101 7.97 4.58 -5.50
CA THR A 101 8.60 4.43 -4.19
C THR A 101 8.04 5.40 -3.15
N PHE A 102 8.11 5.00 -1.88
CA PHE A 102 7.78 5.81 -0.72
C PHE A 102 8.66 5.43 0.48
N ALA A 103 8.53 6.16 1.58
CA ALA A 103 9.08 5.76 2.88
C ALA A 103 7.96 5.73 3.94
N PRO A 104 7.87 4.70 4.79
CA PRO A 104 7.00 4.77 5.95
C PRO A 104 7.61 5.72 6.99
N LEU A 105 6.82 6.59 7.60
CA LEU A 105 7.25 7.47 8.68
C LEU A 105 6.40 7.20 9.92
N TYR A 106 6.98 6.52 10.90
CA TYR A 106 6.30 6.16 12.13
C TYR A 106 6.37 7.33 13.13
N LEU A 107 5.20 7.89 13.45
CA LEU A 107 5.10 9.10 14.27
C LEU A 107 4.72 8.82 15.73
N SER A 108 4.17 7.64 16.01
CA SER A 108 3.84 7.19 17.37
C SER A 108 3.69 5.68 17.44
N ASN A 109 4.31 5.04 18.43
CA ASN A 109 4.06 3.63 18.80
C ASN A 109 3.17 3.47 20.05
N LEU A 110 2.59 4.55 20.56
CA LEU A 110 1.57 4.50 21.61
C LEU A 110 0.32 3.78 21.08
N CYS A 111 -0.18 2.78 21.81
CA CYS A 111 -1.35 2.01 21.38
C CYS A 111 -2.15 1.49 22.58
N VAL A 112 -3.48 1.57 22.50
CA VAL A 112 -4.39 1.03 23.54
C VAL A 112 -4.83 -0.41 23.26
N ASN A 113 -4.60 -0.91 22.03
CA ASN A 113 -4.99 -2.27 21.65
C ASN A 113 -3.95 -3.30 22.07
N ASN A 114 -4.38 -4.55 22.18
CA ASN A 114 -3.51 -5.66 22.55
C ASN A 114 -3.38 -6.74 21.45
N CYS A 115 -3.12 -6.33 20.21
CA CYS A 115 -3.01 -7.24 19.07
C CYS A 115 -1.88 -8.26 19.29
N LEU A 116 -2.19 -9.55 19.18
CA LEU A 116 -1.26 -10.60 19.59
C LEU A 116 0.01 -10.70 18.73
N TYR A 117 -0.02 -10.14 17.52
CA TYR A 117 1.06 -10.19 16.53
C TYR A 117 1.95 -8.93 16.48
N CYS A 118 1.66 -7.90 17.27
CA CYS A 118 2.25 -6.58 17.09
C CYS A 118 3.14 -6.20 18.28
N ALA A 119 4.37 -5.74 18.00
CA ALA A 119 5.27 -5.23 19.05
C ALA A 119 4.69 -4.04 19.81
N PHE A 120 3.90 -3.21 19.12
CA PHE A 120 3.28 -2.03 19.72
C PHE A 120 2.06 -2.34 20.59
N ARG A 121 1.68 -3.61 20.78
CA ARG A 121 0.54 -3.97 21.65
C ARG A 121 0.72 -3.41 23.06
N LYS A 122 -0.37 -2.95 23.70
CA LYS A 122 -0.34 -2.27 25.01
C LYS A 122 0.45 -3.04 26.08
N ASN A 123 0.30 -4.36 26.12
CA ASN A 123 0.91 -5.20 27.16
C ASN A 123 2.30 -5.74 26.78
N ASN A 124 2.98 -5.17 25.78
CA ASN A 124 4.39 -5.46 25.54
C ASN A 124 5.27 -4.57 26.44
N PRO A 125 5.93 -5.13 27.47
CA PRO A 125 6.80 -4.35 28.36
C PRO A 125 8.14 -3.99 27.71
N ASP A 126 8.55 -4.74 26.69
CA ASP A 126 9.84 -4.54 26.03
C ASP A 126 9.84 -3.34 25.08
N GLU A 127 8.65 -2.90 24.64
CA GLU A 127 8.49 -1.82 23.67
C GLU A 127 8.80 -0.43 24.28
N LYS A 128 9.77 0.28 23.70
CA LYS A 128 10.12 1.65 24.09
C LYS A 128 9.12 2.66 23.52
N ARG A 129 8.15 3.08 24.35
CA ARG A 129 7.06 3.99 23.96
C ARG A 129 7.55 5.41 23.65
N ARG A 130 7.19 5.94 22.48
CA ARG A 130 7.54 7.27 21.99
C ARG A 130 6.45 7.80 21.03
N GLN A 131 6.22 9.10 21.11
CA GLN A 131 5.48 9.91 20.15
C GLN A 131 6.37 11.08 19.78
N LEU A 132 6.48 11.40 18.49
CA LEU A 132 7.29 12.54 18.05
C LEU A 132 6.63 13.86 18.42
N THR A 133 7.46 14.85 18.74
CA THR A 133 7.06 16.26 18.73
C THR A 133 6.96 16.77 17.30
N LEU A 134 6.34 17.94 17.09
CA LEU A 134 6.31 18.57 15.76
C LEU A 134 7.72 18.93 15.27
N LYS A 135 8.63 19.31 16.18
CA LYS A 135 10.03 19.57 15.84
C LYS A 135 10.74 18.30 15.34
N GLU A 136 10.61 17.19 16.06
CA GLU A 136 11.18 15.91 15.61
C GLU A 136 10.52 15.42 14.31
N THR A 137 9.22 15.66 14.13
CA THR A 137 8.52 15.36 12.86
C THR A 137 9.12 16.15 11.70
N GLU A 138 9.45 17.42 11.91
CA GLU A 138 10.15 18.26 10.93
C GLU A 138 11.55 17.69 10.62
N GLU A 139 12.29 17.24 11.64
CA GLU A 139 13.63 16.64 11.48
C GLU A 139 13.60 15.33 10.69
N GLU A 140 12.63 14.44 10.97
CA GLU A 140 12.41 13.21 10.19
C GLU A 140 12.06 13.53 8.74
N ALA A 141 11.15 14.50 8.51
CA ALA A 141 10.77 14.92 7.17
C ALA A 141 11.96 15.53 6.42
N LYS A 142 12.81 16.31 7.09
CA LYS A 142 14.05 16.85 6.51
C LYS A 142 14.99 15.73 6.08
N ALA A 143 15.19 14.70 6.91
CA ALA A 143 16.01 13.54 6.58
C ALA A 143 15.47 12.78 5.35
N LEU A 144 14.16 12.56 5.27
CA LEU A 144 13.51 11.91 4.13
C LEU A 144 13.60 12.73 2.83
N VAL A 145 13.45 14.05 2.92
CA VAL A 145 13.61 14.94 1.76
C VAL A 145 15.07 14.95 1.28
N ALA A 146 16.03 14.91 2.21
CA ALA A 146 17.46 14.87 1.90
C ALA A 146 17.89 13.57 1.20
N THR A 147 17.24 12.44 1.49
CA THR A 147 17.47 11.16 0.78
C THR A 147 16.74 11.08 -0.56
N GLY A 148 15.92 12.08 -0.90
CA GLY A 148 15.27 12.19 -2.20
C GLY A 148 13.85 11.65 -2.26
N HIS A 149 13.27 11.18 -1.14
CA HIS A 149 11.86 10.80 -1.11
C HIS A 149 10.95 12.00 -1.43
N LYS A 150 9.84 11.69 -2.11
CA LYS A 150 8.76 12.65 -2.42
C LYS A 150 7.40 12.16 -1.93
N ARG A 151 7.32 10.93 -1.41
CA ARG A 151 6.10 10.26 -0.98
C ARG A 151 6.38 9.57 0.35
N VAL A 152 5.50 9.76 1.31
CA VAL A 152 5.58 9.09 2.61
C VAL A 152 4.26 8.45 2.98
N ILE A 153 4.33 7.40 3.81
CA ILE A 153 3.16 6.85 4.49
C ILE A 153 3.36 7.09 5.98
N VAL A 154 2.61 8.01 6.57
CA VAL A 154 2.67 8.22 8.03
C VAL A 154 1.92 7.10 8.75
N VAL A 155 2.51 6.60 9.83
CA VAL A 155 1.98 5.47 10.60
C VAL A 155 1.82 5.87 12.07
N TYR A 156 0.66 5.55 12.64
CA TYR A 156 0.32 5.86 14.03
C TYR A 156 -0.26 4.63 14.75
N GLY A 157 0.21 4.38 15.97
CA GLY A 157 -0.52 3.53 16.91
C GLY A 157 -1.85 4.18 17.34
N GLU A 158 -2.82 3.36 17.75
CA GLU A 158 -4.14 3.83 18.16
C GLU A 158 -4.13 4.30 19.61
N HIS A 159 -3.98 5.61 19.82
CA HIS A 159 -3.94 6.22 21.15
C HIS A 159 -4.57 7.62 21.14
N PRO A 160 -5.27 8.07 22.22
CA PRO A 160 -5.86 9.40 22.28
C PRO A 160 -4.87 10.55 22.00
N SER A 161 -3.65 10.46 22.51
CA SER A 161 -2.58 11.46 22.24
C SER A 161 -2.15 11.52 20.78
N SER A 162 -2.37 10.44 20.03
CA SER A 162 -2.07 10.34 18.59
C SER A 162 -3.35 10.50 17.76
N GLY A 163 -4.35 11.20 18.30
CA GLY A 163 -5.64 11.43 17.67
C GLY A 163 -5.59 12.38 16.47
N ILE A 164 -6.77 12.71 15.93
CA ILE A 164 -6.89 13.42 14.65
C ILE A 164 -6.13 14.75 14.59
N ASP A 165 -6.13 15.55 15.66
CA ASP A 165 -5.50 16.87 15.65
C ASP A 165 -3.96 16.74 15.57
N TYR A 166 -3.35 15.82 16.34
CA TYR A 166 -1.93 15.47 16.21
C TYR A 166 -1.58 14.95 14.80
N MET A 167 -2.43 14.09 14.23
CA MET A 167 -2.22 13.61 12.86
C MET A 167 -2.26 14.76 11.85
N THR A 168 -3.19 15.71 11.96
CA THR A 168 -3.25 16.85 11.05
C THR A 168 -2.04 17.77 11.21
N ASP A 169 -1.59 18.03 12.45
CA ASP A 169 -0.45 18.90 12.72
C ASP A 169 0.86 18.31 12.18
N THR A 170 1.07 17.01 12.36
CA THR A 170 2.25 16.31 11.81
C THR A 170 2.23 16.25 10.29
N ILE A 171 1.07 16.01 9.65
CA ILE A 171 0.93 16.04 8.19
C ILE A 171 1.23 17.44 7.63
N ASN A 172 0.69 18.49 8.25
CA ASN A 172 0.98 19.87 7.87
C ASN A 172 2.47 20.22 8.03
N THR A 173 3.08 19.75 9.13
CA THR A 173 4.52 19.91 9.36
C THR A 173 5.33 19.25 8.24
N ILE A 174 5.02 18.01 7.86
CA ILE A 174 5.70 17.30 6.76
C ILE A 174 5.58 18.06 5.44
N TYR A 175 4.40 18.58 5.11
CA TYR A 175 4.20 19.36 3.88
C TYR A 175 4.91 20.72 3.90
N SER A 176 5.17 21.29 5.08
CA SER A 176 5.89 22.56 5.22
C SER A 176 7.40 22.43 4.92
N VAL A 177 7.97 21.23 5.05
CA VAL A 177 9.40 20.99 4.88
C VAL A 177 9.80 21.05 3.40
N LYS A 178 10.70 22.00 3.10
CA LYS A 178 11.36 22.15 1.82
C LYS A 178 12.87 22.29 2.03
N ILE A 179 13.65 21.48 1.32
CA ILE A 179 15.12 21.54 1.33
C ILE A 179 15.61 21.63 -0.10
N ARG A 180 16.22 22.77 -0.47
CA ARG A 180 16.66 23.04 -1.84
C ARG A 180 15.50 22.79 -2.83
N HIS A 181 15.62 21.75 -3.66
CA HIS A 181 14.62 21.32 -4.65
C HIS A 181 13.70 20.18 -4.17
N GLY A 182 13.94 19.67 -2.95
CA GLY A 182 13.22 18.56 -2.36
C GLY A 182 12.07 18.99 -1.47
N GLN A 183 10.97 18.24 -1.55
CA GLN A 183 9.83 18.33 -0.64
C GLN A 183 9.03 17.01 -0.69
N ILE A 184 8.29 16.70 0.37
CA ILE A 184 7.28 15.64 0.32
C ILE A 184 6.05 16.18 -0.43
N ARG A 185 5.64 15.47 -1.49
CA ARG A 185 4.56 15.86 -2.40
C ARG A 185 3.28 15.06 -2.20
N ARG A 186 3.32 13.97 -1.43
CA ARG A 186 2.14 13.18 -1.04
C ARG A 186 2.39 12.46 0.28
N VAL A 187 1.47 12.65 1.22
CA VAL A 187 1.41 11.94 2.50
C VAL A 187 0.20 11.01 2.47
N ASN A 188 0.45 9.69 2.43
CA ASN A 188 -0.59 8.70 2.72
C ASN A 188 -0.62 8.46 4.24
N VAL A 189 -1.74 7.95 4.75
CA VAL A 189 -1.93 7.72 6.19
C VAL A 189 -2.33 6.28 6.43
N ASN A 190 -1.55 5.57 7.25
CA ASN A 190 -1.94 4.30 7.84
C ASN A 190 -2.26 4.54 9.32
N ALA A 191 -3.53 4.44 9.68
CA ALA A 191 -4.00 4.70 11.03
C ALA A 191 -5.21 3.84 11.36
N ALA A 192 -5.56 3.78 12.65
CA ALA A 192 -6.76 3.09 13.09
C ALA A 192 -8.05 3.72 12.50
N PRO A 193 -9.14 2.93 12.39
CA PRO A 193 -10.42 3.42 11.91
C PRO A 193 -10.93 4.65 12.66
N MET A 194 -11.42 5.64 11.92
CA MET A 194 -11.91 6.90 12.46
C MET A 194 -13.40 7.13 12.17
N THR A 195 -13.96 8.15 12.81
CA THR A 195 -15.29 8.65 12.49
C THR A 195 -15.28 9.45 11.18
N VAL A 196 -16.43 9.58 10.51
CA VAL A 196 -16.57 10.42 9.30
C VAL A 196 -16.16 11.89 9.59
N LYS A 197 -16.43 12.39 10.80
CA LYS A 197 -16.05 13.75 11.22
C LYS A 197 -14.53 13.92 11.21
N ASP A 198 -13.81 12.98 11.78
CA ASP A 198 -12.34 13.03 11.84
C ASP A 198 -11.73 12.78 10.46
N LEU A 199 -12.30 11.87 9.67
CA LEU A 199 -11.88 11.64 8.28
C LEU A 199 -12.06 12.89 7.41
N LYS A 200 -13.09 13.70 7.64
CA LYS A 200 -13.23 15.02 6.97
C LYS A 200 -12.12 15.99 7.38
N LYS A 201 -11.70 16.01 8.65
CA LYS A 201 -10.52 16.78 9.08
C LYS A 201 -9.25 16.27 8.38
N LEU A 202 -9.08 14.95 8.31
CA LEU A 202 -7.94 14.32 7.65
C LEU A 202 -7.87 14.65 6.16
N LYS A 203 -9.02 14.62 5.45
CA LYS A 203 -9.11 15.05 4.04
C LYS A 203 -8.68 16.50 3.86
N LYS A 204 -9.10 17.40 4.77
CA LYS A 204 -8.72 18.83 4.73
C LYS A 204 -7.23 19.05 4.91
N ALA A 205 -6.52 18.17 5.64
CA ALA A 205 -5.07 18.20 5.77
C ALA A 205 -4.32 17.74 4.49
N GLY A 206 -5.04 17.41 3.41
CA GLY A 206 -4.42 17.11 2.13
C GLY A 206 -3.75 15.75 2.08
N ILE A 207 -4.34 14.72 2.69
CA ILE A 207 -3.81 13.36 2.55
C ILE A 207 -4.01 12.80 1.14
N GLY A 208 -3.11 11.90 0.73
CA GLY A 208 -3.22 11.10 -0.47
C GLY A 208 -4.18 9.92 -0.28
N THR A 209 -3.66 8.79 0.20
CA THR A 209 -4.43 7.56 0.45
C THR A 209 -4.60 7.31 1.93
N TYR A 210 -5.81 6.94 2.37
CA TYR A 210 -6.04 6.42 3.72
C TYR A 210 -6.02 4.89 3.72
N GLN A 211 -5.23 4.29 4.60
CA GLN A 211 -4.93 2.86 4.62
C GLN A 211 -5.37 2.25 5.94
N VAL A 212 -6.21 1.23 5.85
CA VAL A 212 -6.61 0.40 6.98
C VAL A 212 -6.54 -1.05 6.52
N PHE A 213 -5.62 -1.81 7.09
CA PHE A 213 -5.55 -3.25 6.81
C PHE A 213 -6.63 -3.95 7.63
N GLN A 214 -7.41 -4.84 7.01
CA GLN A 214 -8.35 -5.67 7.77
C GLN A 214 -7.60 -6.62 8.73
N GLU A 215 -6.32 -6.88 8.45
CA GLU A 215 -5.44 -7.82 9.14
C GLU A 215 -5.83 -9.27 8.87
N THR A 216 -7.06 -9.66 9.18
CA THR A 216 -7.64 -10.95 8.82
C THR A 216 -9.14 -10.79 8.60
N TYR A 217 -9.64 -11.31 7.48
CA TYR A 217 -11.07 -11.30 7.18
C TYR A 217 -11.81 -12.40 7.93
N HIS A 218 -11.14 -13.45 8.43
CA HIS A 218 -11.80 -14.53 9.14
C HIS A 218 -12.26 -14.08 10.53
N HIS A 219 -13.56 -14.17 10.80
CA HIS A 219 -14.17 -13.56 11.98
C HIS A 219 -13.60 -14.11 13.29
N GLU A 220 -13.48 -15.43 13.40
CA GLU A 220 -12.99 -16.07 14.62
C GLU A 220 -11.50 -15.74 14.86
N THR A 221 -10.69 -15.73 13.80
CA THR A 221 -9.26 -15.37 13.92
C THR A 221 -9.12 -13.90 14.30
N TYR A 222 -9.93 -13.01 13.72
CA TYR A 222 -9.89 -11.60 14.08
C TYR A 222 -10.18 -11.38 15.56
N ALA A 223 -11.21 -12.02 16.10
CA ALA A 223 -11.56 -11.92 17.52
C ALA A 223 -10.41 -12.42 18.42
N LYS A 224 -9.78 -13.55 18.06
CA LYS A 224 -8.62 -14.10 18.76
C LYS A 224 -7.41 -13.17 18.72
N MET A 225 -7.10 -12.59 17.56
CA MET A 225 -5.92 -11.76 17.35
C MET A 225 -6.06 -10.34 17.93
N HIS A 226 -7.28 -9.89 18.21
CA HIS A 226 -7.59 -8.55 18.72
C HIS A 226 -8.41 -8.62 20.03
N PRO A 227 -7.84 -9.18 21.12
CA PRO A 227 -8.61 -9.50 22.34
C PRO A 227 -9.12 -8.28 23.10
N SER A 228 -8.52 -7.10 22.92
CA SER A 228 -8.92 -5.89 23.64
C SER A 228 -8.54 -4.59 22.90
N GLY A 229 -9.19 -3.50 23.33
CA GLY A 229 -9.12 -2.17 22.72
C GLY A 229 -10.19 -1.97 21.63
N PRO A 230 -10.29 -0.77 21.02
CA PRO A 230 -11.26 -0.48 19.98
C PRO A 230 -11.10 -1.36 18.72
N LYS A 231 -9.87 -1.83 18.44
CA LYS A 231 -9.62 -2.74 17.31
C LYS A 231 -10.30 -4.10 17.47
N SER A 232 -10.81 -4.48 18.66
CA SER A 232 -11.57 -5.73 18.81
C SER A 232 -12.91 -5.73 18.05
N ASP A 233 -13.43 -4.56 17.67
CA ASP A 233 -14.66 -4.46 16.89
C ASP A 233 -14.37 -4.71 15.39
N TYR A 234 -14.75 -5.91 14.93
CA TYR A 234 -14.55 -6.37 13.57
C TYR A 234 -15.23 -5.47 12.53
N ARG A 235 -16.52 -5.17 12.73
CA ARG A 235 -17.31 -4.40 11.74
C ARG A 235 -16.90 -2.94 11.72
N TRP A 236 -16.53 -2.37 12.87
CA TRP A 236 -15.96 -1.02 12.91
C TRP A 236 -14.72 -0.92 12.03
N ARG A 237 -13.82 -1.92 12.08
CA ARG A 237 -12.64 -1.96 11.21
C ARG A 237 -12.97 -2.27 9.76
N LEU A 238 -13.81 -3.28 9.49
CA LEU A 238 -14.16 -3.72 8.14
C LEU A 238 -14.70 -2.56 7.29
N TYR A 239 -15.59 -1.74 7.87
CA TYR A 239 -16.21 -0.60 7.18
C TYR A 239 -15.45 0.73 7.34
N ALA A 240 -14.20 0.70 7.79
CA ALA A 240 -13.41 1.92 8.00
C ALA A 240 -13.22 2.71 6.68
N LEU A 241 -12.97 2.00 5.58
CA LEU A 241 -12.70 2.62 4.29
C LEU A 241 -13.98 3.10 3.60
N HIS A 242 -15.13 2.46 3.85
CA HIS A 242 -16.44 2.98 3.44
C HIS A 242 -16.73 4.33 4.10
N ARG A 243 -16.42 4.45 5.40
CA ARG A 243 -16.53 5.74 6.10
C ARG A 243 -15.55 6.77 5.53
N ALA A 244 -14.36 6.37 5.10
CA ALA A 244 -13.39 7.25 4.47
C ALA A 244 -13.89 7.77 3.11
N GLN A 245 -14.42 6.90 2.25
CA GLN A 245 -15.01 7.33 0.98
C GLN A 245 -16.26 8.19 1.20
N LYS A 246 -17.12 7.86 2.17
CA LYS A 246 -18.24 8.72 2.59
C LYS A 246 -17.79 10.10 3.10
N ALA A 247 -16.59 10.20 3.66
CA ALA A 247 -15.99 11.47 4.09
C ALA A 247 -15.33 12.27 2.94
N GLY A 248 -15.32 11.72 1.71
CA GLY A 248 -14.67 12.32 0.53
C GLY A 248 -13.18 11.98 0.39
N ILE A 249 -12.69 10.95 1.08
CA ILE A 249 -11.34 10.39 0.83
C ILE A 249 -11.48 9.32 -0.25
N ASP A 250 -11.22 9.71 -1.49
CA ASP A 250 -11.52 8.88 -2.65
C ASP A 250 -10.46 7.77 -2.88
N ASP A 251 -9.23 7.99 -2.42
CA ASP A 251 -8.15 7.01 -2.47
C ASP A 251 -8.06 6.26 -1.12
N VAL A 252 -8.47 5.00 -1.11
CA VAL A 252 -8.37 4.11 0.05
C VAL A 252 -7.49 2.89 -0.24
N ALA A 253 -6.88 2.31 0.80
CA ALA A 253 -6.10 1.08 0.66
C ALA A 253 -6.51 -0.01 1.65
N ILE A 254 -6.74 -1.21 1.10
CA ILE A 254 -6.97 -2.42 1.88
C ILE A 254 -5.69 -3.25 1.99
N GLY A 255 -5.69 -4.20 2.92
CA GLY A 255 -4.63 -5.17 3.09
C GLY A 255 -5.02 -6.25 4.10
N ALA A 256 -4.38 -7.40 4.01
CA ALA A 256 -4.49 -8.49 4.96
C ALA A 256 -3.07 -8.87 5.43
N LEU A 257 -2.92 -9.18 6.73
CA LEU A 257 -1.67 -9.62 7.32
C LEU A 257 -1.55 -11.14 7.11
N PHE A 258 -0.91 -11.51 6.00
CA PHE A 258 -0.73 -12.89 5.59
C PHE A 258 0.10 -13.65 6.62
N GLY A 259 -0.46 -14.72 7.20
CA GLY A 259 0.14 -15.44 8.32
C GLY A 259 -0.76 -15.53 9.55
N LEU A 260 -1.82 -14.72 9.65
CA LEU A 260 -2.79 -14.82 10.75
C LEU A 260 -3.82 -15.94 10.53
N TYR A 261 -4.24 -16.13 9.28
CA TYR A 261 -5.16 -17.17 8.85
C TYR A 261 -4.79 -17.66 7.44
N ASP A 262 -5.54 -18.62 6.90
CA ASP A 262 -5.29 -19.21 5.61
C ASP A 262 -5.27 -18.16 4.48
N TRP A 263 -4.16 -18.08 3.75
CA TRP A 263 -3.97 -17.06 2.72
C TRP A 263 -5.03 -17.09 1.62
N ARG A 264 -5.63 -18.26 1.35
CA ARG A 264 -6.68 -18.43 0.34
C ARG A 264 -7.95 -17.70 0.75
N PHE A 265 -8.30 -17.82 2.03
CA PHE A 265 -9.41 -17.08 2.62
C PHE A 265 -9.15 -15.58 2.56
N GLU A 266 -7.94 -15.14 2.93
CA GLU A 266 -7.58 -13.72 2.94
C GLU A 266 -7.60 -13.10 1.52
N VAL A 267 -7.19 -13.85 0.49
CA VAL A 267 -7.31 -13.44 -0.92
C VAL A 267 -8.78 -13.23 -1.30
N MET A 268 -9.67 -14.14 -0.91
CA MET A 268 -11.11 -14.00 -1.14
C MET A 268 -11.68 -12.80 -0.37
N GLY A 269 -11.25 -12.57 0.86
CA GLY A 269 -11.65 -11.39 1.65
C GLY A 269 -11.24 -10.07 1.00
N LEU A 270 -10.02 -9.98 0.46
CA LEU A 270 -9.56 -8.80 -0.31
C LEU A 270 -10.40 -8.56 -1.56
N LEU A 271 -10.77 -9.63 -2.27
CA LEU A 271 -11.69 -9.54 -3.42
C LEU A 271 -13.07 -9.05 -2.97
N TYR A 272 -13.69 -9.67 -1.97
CA TYR A 272 -15.01 -9.28 -1.50
C TYR A 272 -15.06 -7.84 -0.98
N HIS A 273 -14.00 -7.37 -0.29
CA HIS A 273 -13.90 -5.97 0.10
C HIS A 273 -13.82 -5.04 -1.12
N THR A 274 -13.08 -5.44 -2.15
CA THR A 274 -13.05 -4.71 -3.42
C THR A 274 -14.45 -4.62 -4.05
N ILE A 275 -15.17 -5.74 -4.12
CA ILE A 275 -16.53 -5.81 -4.65
C ILE A 275 -17.47 -4.88 -3.88
N ASP A 276 -17.39 -4.90 -2.55
CA ASP A 276 -18.29 -4.14 -1.71
C ASP A 276 -18.03 -2.62 -1.79
N LEU A 277 -16.77 -2.19 -1.89
CA LEU A 277 -16.44 -0.79 -2.19
C LEU A 277 -16.99 -0.37 -3.56
N GLU A 278 -16.78 -1.17 -4.60
CA GLU A 278 -17.28 -0.86 -5.94
C GLU A 278 -18.80 -0.74 -5.99
N LYS A 279 -19.50 -1.62 -5.29
CA LYS A 279 -20.96 -1.61 -5.17
C LYS A 279 -21.49 -0.31 -4.58
N HIS A 280 -20.83 0.23 -3.55
CA HIS A 280 -21.33 1.40 -2.81
C HIS A 280 -20.84 2.74 -3.37
N PHE A 281 -19.76 2.75 -4.16
CA PHE A 281 -19.08 3.98 -4.55
C PHE A 281 -18.83 4.04 -6.06
N ASN A 282 -19.86 3.88 -6.89
CA ASN A 282 -19.82 4.07 -8.35
C ASN A 282 -18.70 3.26 -9.06
N ASN A 283 -18.55 1.98 -8.71
CA ASN A 283 -17.49 1.10 -9.22
C ASN A 283 -16.06 1.56 -8.88
N ILE A 284 -15.89 2.35 -7.82
CA ILE A 284 -14.59 2.72 -7.24
C ILE A 284 -14.19 1.67 -6.19
N GLY A 285 -13.22 0.84 -6.53
CA GLY A 285 -12.57 -0.06 -5.57
C GLY A 285 -11.44 0.61 -4.80
N PRO A 286 -10.60 -0.18 -4.09
CA PRO A 286 -9.43 0.34 -3.42
C PRO A 286 -8.38 0.85 -4.42
N HIS A 287 -7.74 1.98 -4.10
CA HIS A 287 -6.62 2.52 -4.85
C HIS A 287 -5.42 1.57 -4.81
N THR A 288 -5.17 0.96 -3.65
CA THR A 288 -4.10 -0.03 -3.48
C THR A 288 -4.49 -1.20 -2.58
N ILE A 289 -3.95 -2.38 -2.87
CA ILE A 289 -3.93 -3.56 -1.98
C ILE A 289 -2.49 -3.74 -1.48
N SER A 290 -2.32 -3.92 -0.17
CA SER A 290 -1.01 -4.19 0.46
C SER A 290 -0.88 -5.65 0.88
N PHE A 291 0.34 -6.19 0.79
CA PHE A 291 0.67 -7.58 1.09
C PHE A 291 1.65 -7.70 2.27
N PRO A 292 1.32 -7.22 3.47
CA PRO A 292 2.19 -7.46 4.63
C PRO A 292 2.13 -8.95 5.00
N ARG A 293 3.29 -9.59 5.09
CA ARG A 293 3.42 -10.91 5.72
C ARG A 293 3.72 -10.73 7.21
N LEU A 294 3.27 -11.68 8.01
CA LEU A 294 3.58 -11.75 9.43
C LEU A 294 5.09 -11.93 9.61
N GLU A 295 5.71 -10.99 10.31
CA GLU A 295 7.15 -10.95 10.56
C GLU A 295 7.42 -11.03 12.07
N PRO A 296 8.63 -11.45 12.48
CA PRO A 296 9.04 -11.40 13.88
C PRO A 296 8.87 -10.02 14.48
N ALA A 297 8.35 -9.97 15.70
CA ALA A 297 8.06 -8.74 16.43
C ALA A 297 8.36 -8.93 17.91
N SER A 298 8.93 -7.92 18.57
CA SER A 298 9.19 -7.96 20.01
C SER A 298 7.90 -8.27 20.78
N GLY A 299 7.98 -9.13 21.81
CA GLY A 299 6.82 -9.52 22.63
C GLY A 299 5.76 -10.37 21.91
N SER A 300 6.04 -10.92 20.72
CA SER A 300 5.16 -11.86 20.01
C SER A 300 5.96 -12.98 19.32
N ASN A 301 5.54 -14.22 19.54
CA ASN A 301 6.08 -15.40 18.84
C ASN A 301 5.14 -15.91 17.74
N LEU A 302 4.13 -15.14 17.32
CA LEU A 302 3.13 -15.61 16.34
C LEU A 302 3.72 -15.87 14.96
N SER A 303 4.71 -15.08 14.53
CA SER A 303 5.45 -15.35 13.29
C SER A 303 6.12 -16.71 13.32
N GLU A 304 6.41 -17.24 14.51
CA GLU A 304 7.07 -18.52 14.71
C GLU A 304 6.09 -19.68 14.92
N THR A 305 4.99 -19.42 15.60
CA THR A 305 4.04 -20.46 16.07
C THR A 305 2.79 -20.58 15.20
N SER A 306 2.53 -19.64 14.30
CA SER A 306 1.32 -19.68 13.46
C SER A 306 1.34 -20.88 12.51
N ASN A 307 0.24 -21.65 12.52
CA ASN A 307 -0.04 -22.71 11.55
C ASN A 307 -0.33 -22.18 10.13
N TYR A 308 -0.51 -20.86 9.98
CA TYR A 308 -0.89 -20.21 8.74
C TYR A 308 0.26 -19.43 8.09
N ARG A 309 1.50 -19.67 8.51
CA ARG A 309 2.70 -19.10 7.87
C ARG A 309 2.64 -19.28 6.35
N VAL A 310 2.81 -18.19 5.62
CA VAL A 310 2.75 -18.20 4.15
C VAL A 310 4.16 -18.37 3.59
N ARG A 311 4.36 -19.49 2.89
CA ARG A 311 5.63 -19.79 2.20
C ARG A 311 5.80 -18.88 0.99
N ASP A 312 7.03 -18.68 0.54
CA ASP A 312 7.34 -17.77 -0.56
C ASP A 312 6.61 -18.12 -1.87
N GLU A 313 6.46 -19.41 -2.18
CA GLU A 313 5.74 -19.85 -3.38
C GLU A 313 4.26 -19.46 -3.32
N ASP A 314 3.62 -19.68 -2.17
CA ASP A 314 2.22 -19.32 -1.93
C ASP A 314 2.05 -17.79 -1.90
N PHE A 315 3.02 -17.07 -1.33
CA PHE A 315 3.02 -15.60 -1.28
C PHE A 315 3.19 -14.95 -2.67
N LEU A 316 4.07 -15.50 -3.51
CA LEU A 316 4.20 -15.04 -4.89
C LEU A 316 2.94 -15.40 -5.70
N LYS A 317 2.38 -16.59 -5.49
CA LYS A 317 1.14 -17.02 -6.13
C LYS A 317 -0.03 -16.10 -5.78
N LEU A 318 -0.23 -15.74 -4.50
CA LEU A 318 -1.33 -14.85 -4.11
C LEU A 318 -1.18 -13.43 -4.68
N ILE A 319 0.04 -12.95 -4.90
CA ILE A 319 0.30 -11.67 -5.57
C ILE A 319 -0.19 -11.75 -7.02
N SER A 320 0.19 -12.79 -7.76
CA SER A 320 -0.30 -13.02 -9.13
C SER A 320 -1.81 -13.13 -9.19
N ILE A 321 -2.42 -13.89 -8.25
CA ILE A 321 -3.88 -14.04 -8.18
C ILE A 321 -4.54 -12.67 -7.99
N ILE A 322 -4.11 -11.85 -7.03
CA ILE A 322 -4.73 -10.54 -6.80
C ILE A 322 -4.54 -9.59 -7.98
N ARG A 323 -3.39 -9.60 -8.66
CA ARG A 323 -3.20 -8.81 -9.91
C ARG A 323 -4.21 -9.23 -10.98
N LEU A 324 -4.47 -10.53 -11.13
CA LEU A 324 -5.47 -11.02 -12.09
C LEU A 324 -6.90 -10.68 -11.63
N SER A 325 -7.19 -10.87 -10.35
CA SER A 325 -8.51 -10.65 -9.76
C SER A 325 -8.94 -9.18 -9.78
N VAL A 326 -8.04 -8.24 -9.50
CA VAL A 326 -8.33 -6.80 -9.42
C VAL A 326 -7.33 -6.02 -10.29
N PRO A 327 -7.47 -6.06 -11.62
CA PRO A 327 -6.40 -5.71 -12.55
C PRO A 327 -6.00 -4.23 -12.56
N TYR A 328 -6.90 -3.33 -12.20
CA TYR A 328 -6.64 -1.89 -12.15
C TYR A 328 -6.09 -1.41 -10.80
N THR A 329 -6.17 -2.19 -9.71
CA THR A 329 -5.74 -1.72 -8.38
C THR A 329 -4.21 -1.76 -8.24
N GLY A 330 -3.64 -0.74 -7.59
CA GLY A 330 -2.22 -0.71 -7.26
C GLY A 330 -1.87 -1.77 -6.22
N MET A 331 -0.66 -2.30 -6.26
CA MET A 331 -0.19 -3.33 -5.34
C MET A 331 1.08 -2.87 -4.63
N ILE A 332 1.09 -2.99 -3.30
CA ILE A 332 2.18 -2.54 -2.41
C ILE A 332 2.86 -3.74 -1.76
N ILE A 333 4.16 -3.90 -2.01
CA ILE A 333 5.05 -4.78 -1.23
C ILE A 333 6.02 -3.92 -0.42
N THR A 334 6.31 -4.32 0.82
CA THR A 334 7.14 -3.52 1.73
C THR A 334 8.44 -4.23 2.09
N ALA A 335 9.33 -3.51 2.78
CA ALA A 335 10.59 -3.99 3.34
C ALA A 335 10.43 -5.03 4.46
N ARG A 336 9.20 -5.47 4.76
CA ARG A 336 8.97 -6.77 5.42
C ARG A 336 9.64 -7.89 4.65
N GLU A 337 9.54 -7.83 3.32
CA GLU A 337 10.03 -8.87 2.42
C GLU A 337 11.50 -8.68 2.08
N THR A 338 12.20 -9.80 1.86
CA THR A 338 13.59 -9.78 1.40
C THR A 338 13.72 -9.19 0.00
N ALA A 339 14.91 -8.66 -0.34
CA ALA A 339 15.23 -8.18 -1.68
C ALA A 339 14.87 -9.18 -2.80
N ARG A 340 15.07 -10.48 -2.55
CA ARG A 340 14.72 -11.55 -3.51
C ARG A 340 13.21 -11.64 -3.77
N ILE A 341 12.38 -11.60 -2.74
CA ILE A 341 10.92 -11.66 -2.89
C ILE A 341 10.39 -10.38 -3.50
N ARG A 342 10.90 -9.23 -3.08
CA ARG A 342 10.59 -7.93 -3.68
C ARG A 342 10.87 -7.95 -5.19
N ARG A 343 12.04 -8.43 -5.61
CA ARG A 343 12.40 -8.59 -7.03
C ARG A 343 11.39 -9.44 -7.80
N LYS A 344 11.11 -10.65 -7.31
CA LYS A 344 10.13 -11.56 -7.94
C LYS A 344 8.74 -10.94 -8.03
N SER A 345 8.30 -10.24 -6.98
CA SER A 345 6.96 -9.64 -6.95
C SER A 345 6.73 -8.55 -8.00
N LEU A 346 7.80 -7.85 -8.46
CA LEU A 346 7.71 -6.87 -9.54
C LEU A 346 7.30 -7.52 -10.87
N GLU A 347 7.70 -8.78 -11.07
CA GLU A 347 7.34 -9.60 -12.23
C GLU A 347 5.92 -10.16 -12.12
N LEU A 348 5.27 -10.05 -10.96
CA LEU A 348 3.93 -10.59 -10.68
C LEU A 348 2.85 -9.51 -10.53
N GLY A 349 3.22 -8.25 -10.74
CA GLY A 349 2.27 -7.16 -10.84
C GLY A 349 2.31 -6.12 -9.72
N VAL A 350 3.32 -6.16 -8.84
CA VAL A 350 3.55 -5.09 -7.87
C VAL A 350 3.82 -3.75 -8.57
N THR A 351 3.30 -2.67 -7.98
CA THR A 351 3.38 -1.31 -8.56
C THR A 351 4.05 -0.30 -7.64
N GLN A 352 4.07 -0.56 -6.33
CA GLN A 352 4.69 0.34 -5.37
C GLN A 352 5.47 -0.46 -4.32
N THR A 353 6.55 0.13 -3.84
CA THR A 353 7.35 -0.44 -2.76
C THR A 353 8.07 0.64 -1.98
N ASP A 354 8.40 0.39 -0.72
CA ASP A 354 9.19 1.31 0.10
C ASP A 354 10.69 1.17 -0.14
N ALA A 355 11.51 2.12 0.29
CA ALA A 355 12.97 2.00 0.26
C ALA A 355 13.58 2.89 1.34
N SER A 356 14.84 2.64 1.72
CA SER A 356 15.45 3.24 2.92
C SER A 356 14.56 3.08 4.16
N THR A 357 13.84 1.96 4.25
CA THR A 357 12.78 1.80 5.26
C THR A 357 13.38 1.80 6.66
N LYS A 358 12.87 2.70 7.50
CA LYS A 358 13.11 2.72 8.93
C LYS A 358 11.75 2.84 9.62
N ILE A 359 11.44 1.92 10.52
CA ILE A 359 10.12 1.84 11.16
C ILE A 359 10.15 2.17 12.66
N GLY A 360 11.32 2.55 13.17
CA GLY A 360 11.46 3.07 14.52
C GLY A 360 11.05 4.53 14.62
N ILE A 361 10.53 4.93 15.78
CA ILE A 361 10.10 6.31 16.03
C ILE A 361 11.33 7.23 16.11
N GLY A 362 11.46 8.17 15.17
CA GLY A 362 12.61 9.11 15.07
C GLY A 362 13.82 8.55 14.32
N ALA A 363 13.67 7.40 13.66
CA ALA A 363 14.81 6.67 13.12
C ALA A 363 15.46 7.31 11.88
N TYR A 364 14.78 8.21 11.15
CA TYR A 364 15.33 8.79 9.91
C TYR A 364 16.41 9.85 10.16
N SER A 365 16.17 10.74 11.12
CA SER A 365 17.05 11.80 11.58
C SER A 365 18.14 11.27 12.51
N ASP A 366 17.84 10.21 13.26
CA ASP A 366 18.86 9.53 14.05
C ASP A 366 19.90 8.84 13.13
N ARG A 367 21.18 8.92 13.52
CA ARG A 367 22.29 8.22 12.83
C ARG A 367 22.31 6.70 13.04
N TYR A 368 21.23 6.12 13.57
CA TYR A 368 21.12 4.68 13.76
C TYR A 368 21.13 3.97 12.41
N SER A 369 22.08 3.06 12.24
CA SER A 369 22.27 2.24 11.03
C SER A 369 21.80 0.79 11.21
N LYS A 370 21.43 0.38 12.43
CA LYS A 370 21.05 -1.00 12.76
C LYS A 370 19.57 -1.09 13.15
N GLN A 371 18.96 -2.23 12.85
CA GLN A 371 17.61 -2.53 13.32
C GLN A 371 17.63 -2.81 14.83
N GLU A 372 16.69 -2.22 15.58
CA GLU A 372 16.53 -2.39 17.02
C GLU A 372 15.12 -2.92 17.28
N ALA A 373 15.02 -4.19 17.69
CA ALA A 373 13.75 -4.90 17.78
C ALA A 373 12.76 -4.25 18.76
N GLU A 374 13.25 -3.64 19.84
CA GLU A 374 12.44 -3.01 20.88
C GLU A 374 11.97 -1.57 20.57
N LYS A 375 12.36 -1.04 19.40
CA LYS A 375 11.94 0.27 18.89
C LYS A 375 11.12 0.16 17.61
N GLN A 376 10.88 -1.06 17.10
CA GLN A 376 10.33 -1.30 15.77
C GLN A 376 9.10 -2.20 15.84
N GLN A 377 8.16 -1.99 14.93
CA GLN A 377 6.91 -2.76 14.91
C GLN A 377 7.13 -4.25 14.57
N PHE A 378 8.16 -4.55 13.76
CA PHE A 378 8.53 -5.86 13.26
C PHE A 378 9.96 -5.80 12.67
N MET A 379 10.56 -6.95 12.38
CA MET A 379 11.86 -7.03 11.70
C MET A 379 11.74 -6.84 10.18
N LEU A 380 12.62 -6.02 9.60
CA LEU A 380 12.68 -5.76 8.17
C LEU A 380 13.57 -6.79 7.45
N GLY A 381 13.10 -7.26 6.29
CA GLY A 381 13.82 -8.13 5.37
C GLY A 381 14.67 -7.40 4.32
N ASP A 382 14.48 -6.09 4.13
CA ASP A 382 15.26 -5.30 3.17
C ASP A 382 15.47 -3.84 3.62
N THR A 383 16.69 -3.53 4.09
CA THR A 383 17.07 -2.20 4.60
C THR A 383 17.92 -1.39 3.63
N ARG A 384 17.99 -1.80 2.35
CA ARG A 384 18.81 -1.12 1.34
C ARG A 384 18.35 0.32 1.12
N SER A 385 19.31 1.16 0.76
CA SER A 385 19.08 2.57 0.47
C SER A 385 18.23 2.77 -0.78
N LEU A 386 17.63 3.97 -0.88
CA LEU A 386 16.84 4.37 -2.04
C LEU A 386 17.67 4.30 -3.33
N ASP A 387 18.94 4.72 -3.29
CA ASP A 387 19.83 4.67 -4.47
C ASP A 387 20.12 3.24 -4.92
N GLU A 388 20.42 2.32 -4.00
CA GLU A 388 20.65 0.91 -4.34
C GLU A 388 19.43 0.24 -4.95
N VAL A 389 18.24 0.47 -4.37
CA VAL A 389 16.98 -0.08 -4.87
C VAL A 389 16.65 0.48 -6.26
N ILE A 390 16.84 1.79 -6.47
CA ILE A 390 16.62 2.41 -7.78
C ILE A 390 17.62 1.90 -8.82
N GLY A 391 18.90 1.81 -8.47
CA GLY A 391 19.94 1.29 -9.35
C GLY A 391 19.74 -0.18 -9.73
N GLU A 392 19.17 -0.99 -8.84
CA GLU A 392 18.73 -2.35 -9.16
C GLU A 392 17.55 -2.34 -10.14
N PHE A 393 16.49 -1.60 -9.82
CA PHE A 393 15.27 -1.58 -10.65
C PHE A 393 15.53 -1.03 -12.05
N ALA A 394 16.36 0.01 -12.17
CA ALA A 394 16.82 0.51 -13.47
C ALA A 394 17.61 -0.57 -14.23
N GLY A 395 18.50 -1.32 -13.57
CA GLY A 395 19.21 -2.44 -14.18
C GLY A 395 18.30 -3.59 -14.65
N MET A 396 17.13 -3.73 -14.05
CA MET A 396 16.11 -4.70 -14.43
C MET A 396 15.14 -4.19 -15.51
N GLY A 397 15.26 -2.94 -15.96
CA GLY A 397 14.37 -2.37 -16.98
C GLY A 397 13.12 -1.66 -16.43
N TYR A 398 13.04 -1.41 -15.12
CA TYR A 398 11.95 -0.65 -14.50
C TYR A 398 12.33 0.82 -14.32
N ILE A 399 11.36 1.72 -14.51
CA ILE A 399 11.52 3.14 -14.17
C ILE A 399 10.90 3.44 -12.81
N VAL A 400 11.69 4.02 -11.90
CA VAL A 400 11.18 4.48 -10.61
C VAL A 400 10.56 5.87 -10.76
N SER A 401 9.34 6.01 -10.26
CA SER A 401 8.56 7.24 -10.36
C SER A 401 8.28 7.83 -8.99
N PHE A 402 8.55 9.12 -8.85
CA PHE A 402 8.15 9.92 -7.69
C PHE A 402 6.88 10.75 -7.95
N CYS A 403 6.20 10.51 -9.07
CA CYS A 403 5.00 11.22 -9.47
C CYS A 403 3.90 11.24 -8.39
N THR A 404 3.35 12.44 -8.22
CA THR A 404 2.17 12.74 -7.38
C THR A 404 1.11 13.52 -8.17
N ALA A 405 1.20 13.53 -9.50
CA ALA A 405 0.36 14.33 -10.39
C ALA A 405 -1.12 13.95 -10.32
N GLY A 406 -1.45 12.65 -10.29
CA GLY A 406 -2.85 12.19 -10.23
C GLY A 406 -3.62 12.86 -9.09
N TYR A 407 -3.03 12.86 -7.89
CA TYR A 407 -3.56 13.54 -6.70
C TYR A 407 -3.77 15.04 -6.91
N ARG A 408 -2.78 15.73 -7.47
CA ARG A 408 -2.75 17.20 -7.56
C ARG A 408 -3.57 17.75 -8.72
N CYS A 409 -3.78 16.95 -9.75
CA CYS A 409 -4.64 17.28 -10.88
C CYS A 409 -6.11 16.87 -10.64
N GLY A 410 -6.48 16.43 -9.42
CA GLY A 410 -7.84 15.98 -9.12
C GLY A 410 -8.22 14.64 -9.76
N ARG A 411 -7.26 13.88 -10.30
CA ARG A 411 -7.47 12.50 -10.79
C ARG A 411 -7.43 11.54 -9.59
N THR A 412 -8.47 11.59 -8.78
CA THR A 412 -8.72 10.68 -7.65
C THR A 412 -10.07 9.99 -7.84
N GLY A 413 -10.34 8.91 -7.11
CA GLY A 413 -11.63 8.23 -7.15
C GLY A 413 -12.06 7.75 -8.54
N GLU A 414 -13.24 8.18 -8.98
CA GLU A 414 -13.86 7.76 -10.24
C GLU A 414 -12.99 8.10 -11.46
N CYS A 415 -12.42 9.31 -11.49
CA CYS A 415 -11.65 9.80 -12.63
C CYS A 415 -10.46 8.88 -12.93
N ILE A 416 -9.64 8.58 -11.91
CA ILE A 416 -8.47 7.72 -12.10
C ILE A 416 -8.85 6.26 -12.35
N MET A 417 -9.89 5.75 -11.69
CA MET A 417 -10.35 4.37 -11.90
C MET A 417 -10.83 4.13 -13.33
N ASN A 418 -11.55 5.10 -13.93
CA ASN A 418 -11.97 5.01 -15.32
C ASN A 418 -10.80 5.01 -16.30
N LEU A 419 -9.77 5.84 -16.07
CA LEU A 419 -8.58 5.89 -16.91
C LEU A 419 -7.72 4.61 -16.77
N LEU A 420 -7.63 4.04 -15.56
CA LEU A 420 -6.92 2.79 -15.29
C LEU A 420 -7.61 1.60 -15.95
N LYS A 421 -8.93 1.50 -15.87
CA LYS A 421 -9.73 0.44 -16.51
C LYS A 421 -9.59 0.46 -18.04
N LYS A 422 -9.41 1.65 -18.64
CA LYS A 422 -9.16 1.81 -20.08
C LYS A 422 -7.68 1.66 -20.48
N GLY A 423 -6.75 1.65 -19.52
CA GLY A 423 -5.31 1.63 -19.79
C GLY A 423 -4.77 2.93 -20.41
N GLU A 424 -5.49 4.04 -20.25
CA GLU A 424 -5.11 5.36 -20.79
C GLU A 424 -4.18 6.11 -19.84
N GLU A 425 -4.37 5.94 -18.52
CA GLU A 425 -3.57 6.60 -17.48
C GLU A 425 -2.07 6.28 -17.60
N LYS A 426 -1.72 5.13 -18.18
CA LYS A 426 -0.33 4.67 -18.34
C LYS A 426 0.55 5.69 -19.07
N TRP A 427 0.01 6.44 -20.03
CA TRP A 427 0.81 7.39 -20.82
C TRP A 427 1.12 8.67 -20.05
N PHE A 428 0.16 9.20 -19.29
CA PHE A 428 0.41 10.28 -18.34
C PHE A 428 1.39 9.82 -17.25
N CYS A 429 1.19 8.61 -16.73
CA CYS A 429 2.09 8.00 -15.76
C CYS A 429 3.51 7.79 -16.30
N LYS A 430 3.68 7.36 -17.57
CA LYS A 430 4.99 7.18 -18.21
C LYS A 430 5.72 8.51 -18.37
N MET A 431 5.07 9.52 -18.95
CA MET A 431 5.68 10.86 -19.10
C MET A 431 6.10 11.44 -17.73
N ASN A 432 5.21 11.36 -16.74
CA ASN A 432 5.52 11.84 -15.39
C ASN A 432 6.59 10.99 -14.68
N ALA A 433 6.69 9.70 -14.97
CA ALA A 433 7.77 8.85 -14.48
C ALA A 433 9.11 9.34 -15.02
N VAL A 434 9.22 9.61 -16.32
CA VAL A 434 10.47 10.14 -16.91
C VAL A 434 10.87 11.47 -16.29
N LEU A 435 9.94 12.42 -16.16
CA LEU A 435 10.23 13.72 -15.55
C LEU A 435 10.71 13.56 -14.10
N THR A 436 9.95 12.86 -13.27
CA THR A 436 10.30 12.71 -11.86
C THR A 436 11.53 11.84 -11.62
N PHE A 437 11.82 10.92 -12.53
CA PHE A 437 13.05 10.13 -12.48
C PHE A 437 14.26 10.97 -12.85
N ARG A 438 14.18 11.80 -13.91
CA ARG A 438 15.20 12.78 -14.28
C ARG A 438 15.52 13.73 -13.11
N GLU A 439 14.49 14.30 -12.47
CA GLU A 439 14.67 15.13 -11.27
C GLU A 439 15.49 14.40 -10.20
N TRP A 440 15.15 13.14 -9.93
CA TRP A 440 15.82 12.38 -8.89
C TRP A 440 17.26 12.00 -9.26
N LEU A 441 17.51 11.64 -10.53
CA LEU A 441 18.85 11.32 -11.02
C LEU A 441 19.80 12.52 -11.00
N ASP A 442 19.29 13.74 -11.17
CA ASP A 442 20.10 14.95 -11.06
C ASP A 442 20.39 15.34 -9.61
N ASP A 443 19.40 15.20 -8.74
CA ASP A 443 19.48 15.76 -7.39
C ASP A 443 20.07 14.80 -6.35
N TYR A 444 19.94 13.48 -6.55
CA TYR A 444 20.20 12.50 -5.48
C TYR A 444 21.00 11.25 -5.88
N ALA A 445 21.03 10.88 -7.17
CA ALA A 445 21.60 9.60 -7.57
C ALA A 445 23.13 9.53 -7.45
N SER A 446 23.63 8.35 -7.09
CA SER A 446 25.05 8.03 -7.28
C SER A 446 25.40 7.96 -8.78
N ALA A 447 26.69 8.11 -9.12
CA ALA A 447 27.13 8.02 -10.51
C ALA A 447 26.78 6.67 -11.18
N SER A 448 26.82 5.58 -10.41
CA SER A 448 26.45 4.23 -10.88
C SER A 448 24.96 4.13 -11.21
N THR A 449 24.11 4.62 -10.30
CA THR A 449 22.66 4.65 -10.49
C THR A 449 22.27 5.59 -11.64
N LYS A 450 22.93 6.76 -11.73
CA LYS A 450 22.75 7.71 -12.84
C LYS A 450 22.98 7.05 -14.19
N LYS A 451 24.11 6.35 -14.37
CA LYS A 451 24.43 5.64 -15.63
C LYS A 451 23.33 4.65 -16.06
N LYS A 452 22.79 3.86 -15.13
CA LYS A 452 21.69 2.93 -15.41
C LYS A 452 20.38 3.67 -15.70
N GLY A 453 20.14 4.76 -14.97
CA GLY A 453 18.96 5.61 -15.11
C GLY A 453 18.87 6.29 -16.47
N GLU A 454 19.99 6.78 -17.02
CA GLU A 454 20.02 7.39 -18.36
C GLU A 454 19.56 6.39 -19.44
N ILE A 455 20.01 5.14 -19.38
CA ILE A 455 19.61 4.07 -20.33
C ILE A 455 18.08 3.87 -20.30
N ILE A 456 17.49 3.89 -19.10
CA ILE A 456 16.04 3.78 -18.94
C ILE A 456 15.34 5.02 -19.50
N ILE A 457 15.79 6.22 -19.17
CA ILE A 457 15.20 7.46 -19.69
C ILE A 457 15.20 7.47 -21.21
N ASP A 458 16.31 7.14 -21.87
CA ASP A 458 16.40 7.13 -23.33
C ASP A 458 15.41 6.15 -23.95
N LYS A 459 15.30 4.95 -23.36
CA LYS A 459 14.31 3.96 -23.78
C LYS A 459 12.88 4.49 -23.65
N GLU A 460 12.52 5.05 -22.51
CA GLU A 460 11.18 5.59 -22.25
C GLU A 460 10.83 6.75 -23.18
N ILE A 461 11.77 7.66 -23.44
CA ILE A 461 11.60 8.78 -24.36
C ILE A 461 11.35 8.28 -25.79
N ASN A 462 12.10 7.28 -26.25
CA ASN A 462 11.92 6.67 -27.57
C ASN A 462 10.56 5.96 -27.70
N GLU A 463 10.11 5.28 -26.65
CA GLU A 463 8.78 4.68 -26.62
C GLU A 463 7.67 5.74 -26.68
N ILE A 464 7.78 6.85 -25.93
CA ILE A 464 6.82 7.97 -26.00
C ILE A 464 6.82 8.57 -27.41
N LYS A 465 7.99 8.78 -28.03
CA LYS A 465 8.11 9.31 -29.40
C LYS A 465 7.36 8.45 -30.41
N THR A 466 7.50 7.14 -30.28
CA THR A 466 6.96 6.16 -31.25
C THR A 466 5.47 5.93 -31.05
N GLN A 467 5.03 5.83 -29.79
CA GLN A 467 3.66 5.41 -29.44
C GLN A 467 2.72 6.58 -29.16
N LYS A 468 3.27 7.77 -28.89
CA LYS A 468 2.55 9.02 -28.60
C LYS A 468 3.16 10.24 -29.30
N PRO A 469 3.34 10.20 -30.64
CA PRO A 469 3.96 11.29 -31.39
C PRO A 469 3.23 12.63 -31.23
N GLU A 470 1.91 12.60 -31.00
CA GLU A 470 1.07 13.78 -30.79
C GLU A 470 1.38 14.53 -29.48
N LEU A 471 1.85 13.81 -28.44
CA LEU A 471 2.22 14.38 -27.15
C LEU A 471 3.73 14.67 -27.05
N PHE A 472 4.54 14.09 -27.94
CA PHE A 472 5.99 14.06 -27.82
C PHE A 472 6.63 15.46 -27.77
N LYS A 473 6.19 16.39 -28.63
CA LYS A 473 6.72 17.78 -28.65
C LYS A 473 6.48 18.48 -27.31
N LYS A 474 5.27 18.34 -26.75
CA LYS A 474 4.91 18.93 -25.44
C LYS A 474 5.70 18.26 -24.31
N PHE A 475 5.82 16.94 -24.35
CA PHE A 475 6.63 16.16 -23.42
C PHE A 475 8.10 16.61 -23.40
N MET A 476 8.75 16.67 -24.56
CA MET A 476 10.16 17.09 -24.65
C MET A 476 10.39 18.51 -24.15
N ALA A 477 9.46 19.44 -24.40
CA ALA A 477 9.55 20.79 -23.85
C ALA A 477 9.55 20.80 -22.32
N GLN A 478 8.77 19.93 -21.67
CA GLN A 478 8.79 19.78 -20.21
C GLN A 478 10.06 19.07 -19.73
N TYR A 479 10.50 18.03 -20.44
CA TYR A 479 11.73 17.30 -20.13
C TYR A 479 12.97 18.21 -20.17
N VAL A 480 13.09 19.07 -21.18
CA VAL A 480 14.19 20.05 -21.29
C VAL A 480 14.18 21.03 -20.12
N LYS A 481 12.99 21.50 -19.68
CA LYS A 481 12.90 22.33 -18.47
C LYS A 481 13.42 21.58 -17.23
N THR A 482 13.07 20.31 -17.08
CA THR A 482 13.54 19.46 -15.98
C THR A 482 15.06 19.32 -15.98
N VAL A 483 15.66 19.03 -17.14
CA VAL A 483 17.13 19.00 -17.32
C VAL A 483 17.77 20.34 -16.94
N ASN A 484 17.12 21.45 -17.29
CA ASN A 484 17.56 22.81 -16.96
C ASN A 484 17.22 23.24 -15.51
N GLY A 485 17.06 22.29 -14.59
CA GLY A 485 16.90 22.59 -13.16
C GLY A 485 15.47 22.92 -12.70
N HIS A 486 14.47 22.94 -13.59
CA HIS A 486 13.08 23.08 -13.14
C HIS A 486 12.62 21.78 -12.49
N ARG A 487 11.75 21.89 -11.49
CA ARG A 487 11.31 20.77 -10.67
C ARG A 487 9.81 20.80 -10.50
N ASP A 488 9.24 19.65 -10.17
CA ASP A 488 7.82 19.46 -9.95
C ASP A 488 6.97 19.74 -11.20
N ILE A 489 7.48 19.33 -12.37
CA ILE A 489 6.76 19.42 -13.64
C ILE A 489 5.97 18.12 -13.85
N TYR A 490 4.70 18.25 -14.24
CA TYR A 490 3.82 17.12 -14.46
C TYR A 490 2.75 17.37 -15.53
N PHE A 491 2.22 16.26 -16.05
CA PHE A 491 1.12 16.13 -17.00
C PHE A 491 -0.16 15.65 -16.33
#